data_AF-A0A7S2RW17-F1
#
_entry.id   AF-A0A7S2RW17-F1
#
_cell.length_a   1.000
_cell.length_b   1.000
_cell.length_c   1.000
_cell.angle_alpha   90.00
_cell.angle_beta   90.00
_cell.angle_gamma   90.00
#
_symmetry.space_group_name_H-M   'P 1'
#
loop_
_entity.id
_entity.type
_entity.pdbx_description
1 polymer ?
#
loop_
_entity_poly.entity_id
_entity_poly.type
_entity_poly.pdbx_seq_one_letter_code
_entity_poly.pdbx_strand_id
1 'polypeptide(L)'
;SASCLHPKVSLGDRLVGINKKRFTGMTLEASVELIRNTPPPFILKFYTERDVDGDDISLDDLKLATKPQEISHLGTEGQLIIASPPILAGSEFTITFASFGAPPACLLQNLTLSNPEQGKPLMACSASGLSNDLPENSLVLVLRGVCSFVTKTRNVQSKGGKGAIVVTRDFEPIAVMPAGAGELERGTSIDIPAGMLSWKDGLALQALLSNGPLKVLLKGANCQDLGSTLDQGAQQSEIDYSKMKTKDGRLIDRQKARSTVELLVWSSSNGMTAKFYGVFALFGPKYEGFPSVVDAKPGSLRLSPEPHNGCEDFAASSEFQGQIVVVYRGICSFSSKAINVQKAGGVGMIIVNSEPNLSDLLEVAGPPDEASLVKIPTAMVNSTSGEQLKSLLLPKQGSMDAAPAKKPMIIAKLYRKTFYYSNRNSGTLCGYHEPC
;
A
#
# COMPACT_ATOMS: atom_id res chain seq x y z
N SER A 1 -40.65 -2.24 -32.99
CA SER A 1 -39.33 -2.04 -33.62
C SER A 1 -38.99 -0.57 -33.60
N ALA A 2 -38.19 -0.14 -32.62
CA ALA A 2 -37.48 1.14 -32.64
C ALA A 2 -36.25 0.94 -31.76
N SER A 3 -35.28 0.23 -32.31
CA SER A 3 -33.94 0.11 -31.74
C SER A 3 -33.34 1.50 -31.63
N CYS A 4 -33.10 1.99 -30.41
CA CYS A 4 -32.25 3.14 -30.17
C CYS A 4 -30.86 2.83 -30.74
N LEU A 5 -30.61 3.28 -31.98
CA LEU A 5 -29.28 3.44 -32.53
C LEU A 5 -28.63 4.60 -31.77
N HIS A 6 -28.10 4.33 -30.58
CA HIS A 6 -27.11 5.21 -29.98
C HIS A 6 -25.82 5.02 -30.79
N PRO A 7 -25.35 5.99 -31.58
CA PRO A 7 -23.93 6.00 -31.93
C PRO A 7 -23.18 5.96 -30.60
N LYS A 8 -22.30 4.96 -30.43
CA LYS A 8 -21.45 4.80 -29.24
C LYS A 8 -20.60 6.07 -29.09
N VAL A 9 -21.06 7.01 -28.27
CA VAL A 9 -20.24 8.13 -27.80
C VAL A 9 -19.18 7.51 -26.90
N SER A 10 -17.92 7.65 -27.29
CA SER A 10 -16.76 7.10 -26.60
C SER A 10 -15.98 8.22 -25.90
N LEU A 11 -15.15 7.85 -24.93
CA LEU A 11 -14.24 8.80 -24.29
C LEU A 11 -13.30 9.38 -25.36
N GLY A 12 -13.33 10.70 -25.57
CA GLY A 12 -12.60 11.38 -26.64
C GLY A 12 -13.48 12.05 -27.71
N ASP A 13 -14.74 11.65 -27.84
CA ASP A 13 -15.68 12.30 -28.77
C ASP A 13 -16.00 13.74 -28.33
N ARG A 14 -15.96 14.68 -29.27
CA ARG A 14 -16.11 16.11 -28.96
C ARG A 14 -17.58 16.50 -28.96
N LEU A 15 -18.08 17.05 -27.87
CA LEU A 15 -19.41 17.67 -27.83
C LEU A 15 -19.41 18.97 -28.65
N VAL A 16 -20.24 19.04 -29.69
CA VAL A 16 -20.26 20.16 -30.66
C VAL A 16 -21.56 20.95 -30.66
N GLY A 17 -22.59 20.52 -29.92
CA GLY A 17 -23.80 21.30 -29.80
C GLY A 17 -24.90 20.67 -28.96
N ILE A 18 -25.95 21.45 -28.75
CA ILE A 18 -27.20 21.04 -28.10
C ILE A 18 -28.41 21.47 -28.95
N ASN A 19 -29.33 20.55 -29.19
CA ASN A 19 -30.45 20.68 -30.12
C ASN A 19 -29.99 21.14 -31.52
N LYS A 20 -30.41 22.35 -31.93
CA LYS A 20 -30.01 22.97 -33.21
C LYS A 20 -28.84 23.97 -33.07
N LYS A 21 -28.37 24.25 -31.85
CA LYS A 21 -27.28 25.22 -31.61
C LYS A 21 -25.93 24.51 -31.59
N ARG A 22 -24.98 24.99 -32.41
CA ARG A 22 -23.58 24.55 -32.40
C ARG A 22 -22.78 25.37 -31.40
N PHE A 23 -21.77 24.77 -30.79
CA PHE A 23 -20.82 25.43 -29.89
C PHE A 23 -19.63 26.06 -30.63
N THR A 24 -19.56 25.93 -31.96
CA THR A 24 -18.54 26.57 -32.80
C THR A 24 -18.55 28.08 -32.58
N GLY A 25 -17.41 28.65 -32.16
CA GLY A 25 -17.27 30.07 -31.86
C GLY A 25 -17.81 30.53 -30.50
N MET A 26 -18.34 29.62 -29.68
CA MET A 26 -18.74 29.94 -28.29
C MET A 26 -17.58 29.68 -27.32
N THR A 27 -17.49 30.49 -26.26
CA THR A 27 -16.61 30.18 -25.12
C THR A 27 -17.16 28.97 -24.35
N LEU A 28 -16.31 28.35 -23.53
CA LEU A 28 -16.72 27.23 -22.70
C LEU A 28 -17.81 27.64 -21.71
N GLU A 29 -17.69 28.80 -21.05
CA GLU A 29 -18.75 29.30 -20.15
C GLU A 29 -20.09 29.45 -20.89
N ALA A 30 -20.09 30.06 -22.08
CA ALA A 30 -21.32 30.25 -22.85
C ALA A 30 -21.96 28.93 -23.29
N SER A 31 -21.14 27.92 -23.61
CA SER A 31 -21.60 26.59 -23.99
C SER A 31 -22.21 25.83 -22.80
N VAL A 32 -21.57 25.91 -21.63
CA VAL A 32 -22.05 25.28 -20.38
C VAL A 32 -23.34 25.95 -19.88
N GLU A 33 -23.39 27.28 -19.93
CA GLU A 33 -24.59 28.04 -19.56
C GLU A 33 -25.75 27.73 -20.50
N LEU A 34 -25.49 27.60 -21.80
CA LEU A 34 -26.50 27.19 -22.78
C LEU A 34 -27.05 25.79 -22.50
N ILE A 35 -26.21 24.83 -22.12
CA ILE A 35 -26.67 23.48 -21.74
C ILE A 35 -27.51 23.53 -20.47
N ARG A 36 -27.03 24.21 -19.43
CA ARG A 36 -27.71 24.33 -18.12
C ARG A 36 -29.10 24.95 -18.25
N ASN A 37 -29.23 25.93 -19.14
CA ASN A 37 -30.47 26.66 -19.36
C ASN A 37 -31.39 26.02 -20.42
N THR A 38 -31.01 24.88 -21.00
CA THR A 38 -31.86 24.15 -21.96
C THR A 38 -32.73 23.12 -21.22
N PRO A 39 -34.06 23.31 -21.16
CA PRO A 39 -34.94 22.36 -20.47
C PRO A 39 -35.06 21.03 -21.23
N PRO A 40 -35.17 19.89 -20.52
CA PRO A 40 -35.37 18.59 -21.15
C PRO A 40 -36.76 18.44 -21.79
N PRO A 41 -36.91 17.64 -22.86
CA PRO A 41 -35.86 16.83 -23.49
C PRO A 41 -34.96 17.66 -24.42
N PHE A 42 -33.66 17.34 -24.42
CA PHE A 42 -32.67 17.94 -25.32
C PHE A 42 -31.78 16.88 -25.98
N ILE A 43 -31.25 17.22 -27.14
CA ILE A 43 -30.40 16.35 -27.95
C ILE A 43 -28.97 16.89 -27.92
N LEU A 44 -28.02 16.13 -27.40
CA LEU A 44 -26.59 16.46 -27.49
C LEU A 44 -26.02 15.96 -28.82
N LYS A 45 -25.19 16.79 -29.47
CA LYS A 45 -24.51 16.44 -30.71
C LYS A 45 -23.01 16.30 -30.47
N PHE A 46 -22.47 15.15 -30.85
CA PHE A 46 -21.05 14.84 -30.76
C PHE A 46 -20.46 14.74 -32.16
N TYR A 47 -19.20 15.14 -32.30
CA TYR A 47 -18.37 14.80 -33.45
C TYR A 47 -17.63 13.52 -33.12
N THR A 48 -17.81 12.51 -33.97
CA THR A 48 -17.17 11.20 -33.81
C THR A 48 -16.13 11.01 -34.89
N GLU A 49 -15.10 10.18 -34.65
CA GLU A 49 -14.06 9.87 -35.65
C GLU A 49 -14.60 9.28 -36.97
N ARG A 50 -15.88 8.90 -37.03
CA ARG A 50 -16.55 8.38 -38.23
C ARG A 50 -17.20 9.46 -39.11
N ASP A 51 -17.18 10.73 -38.70
CA ASP A 51 -17.79 11.84 -39.46
C ASP A 51 -16.81 12.48 -40.48
N VAL A 52 -15.66 11.86 -40.74
CA VAL A 52 -14.55 12.40 -41.56
C VAL A 52 -14.82 12.42 -43.08
N ASP A 53 -15.91 11.79 -43.54
CA ASP A 53 -16.25 11.76 -44.98
C ASP A 53 -17.16 12.91 -45.45
N GLY A 54 -17.47 13.89 -44.61
CA GLY A 54 -18.33 15.02 -44.95
C GLY A 54 -17.56 16.33 -45.02
N ASP A 55 -17.25 16.75 -46.25
CA ASP A 55 -16.65 18.02 -46.70
C ASP A 55 -16.50 19.14 -45.66
N ASP A 56 -15.28 19.72 -45.68
CA ASP A 56 -14.89 21.10 -45.31
C ASP A 56 -13.97 21.23 -44.08
N ILE A 57 -12.75 20.66 -44.16
CA ILE A 57 -11.62 21.01 -43.27
C ILE A 57 -10.32 21.08 -44.10
N SER A 58 -9.58 22.18 -43.96
CA SER A 58 -8.31 22.49 -44.63
C SER A 58 -7.21 21.47 -44.31
N LEU A 59 -6.40 21.13 -45.32
CA LEU A 59 -5.23 20.23 -45.24
C LEU A 59 -4.19 20.60 -44.17
N ASP A 60 -4.24 21.80 -43.61
CA ASP A 60 -3.37 22.22 -42.50
C ASP A 60 -3.80 21.67 -41.14
N ASP A 61 -5.10 21.39 -40.93
CA ASP A 61 -5.59 20.76 -39.70
C ASP A 61 -5.29 19.24 -39.66
N LEU A 62 -5.11 18.62 -40.83
CA LEU A 62 -4.76 17.20 -40.99
C LEU A 62 -3.31 16.88 -40.58
N LYS A 63 -2.40 17.86 -40.54
CA LYS A 63 -1.01 17.64 -40.11
C LYS A 63 -0.82 17.61 -38.59
N LEU A 64 -1.82 18.03 -37.80
CA LEU A 64 -1.80 17.85 -36.35
C LEU A 64 -2.39 16.51 -35.88
N ALA A 65 -3.14 15.81 -36.74
CA ALA A 65 -3.91 14.62 -36.35
C ALA A 65 -3.23 13.27 -36.64
N THR A 66 -2.04 13.24 -37.27
CA THR A 66 -1.35 11.98 -37.64
C THR A 66 -0.08 11.71 -36.84
N LYS A 67 -0.05 12.05 -35.54
CA LYS A 67 0.80 11.29 -34.61
C LYS A 67 -0.06 10.14 -34.08
N PRO A 68 0.41 8.88 -34.12
CA PRO A 68 -0.28 7.78 -33.47
C PRO A 68 -0.60 8.22 -32.05
N GLN A 69 -1.88 8.20 -31.66
CA GLN A 69 -2.25 8.52 -30.28
C GLN A 69 -1.53 7.54 -29.37
N GLU A 70 -0.50 8.02 -28.68
CA GLU A 70 0.02 7.38 -27.48
C GLU A 70 -1.19 7.18 -26.56
N ILE A 71 -1.46 5.94 -26.16
CA ILE A 71 -2.47 5.65 -25.15
C ILE A 71 -2.14 6.52 -23.94
N SER A 72 -2.94 7.55 -23.69
CA SER A 72 -2.62 8.54 -22.68
C SER A 72 -2.74 7.88 -21.31
N HIS A 73 -1.68 7.89 -20.52
CA HIS A 73 -1.68 7.49 -19.10
C HIS A 73 -2.63 8.36 -18.24
N LEU A 74 -3.21 9.39 -18.82
CA LEU A 74 -4.02 10.39 -18.15
C LEU A 74 -5.37 9.81 -17.72
N GLY A 75 -5.68 9.89 -16.43
CA GLY A 75 -6.93 9.36 -15.87
C GLY A 75 -7.03 7.83 -15.85
N THR A 76 -5.97 7.10 -16.19
CA THR A 76 -5.95 5.63 -16.17
C THR A 76 -5.46 5.10 -14.83
N GLU A 77 -5.73 3.83 -14.56
CA GLU A 77 -5.10 3.12 -13.45
C GLU A 77 -3.65 2.74 -13.77
N GLY A 78 -2.85 2.60 -12.73
CA GLY A 78 -1.48 2.15 -12.73
C GLY A 78 -1.09 1.56 -11.39
N GLN A 79 0.19 1.28 -11.22
CA GLN A 79 0.72 0.62 -10.02
C GLN A 79 1.94 1.35 -9.48
N LEU A 80 2.03 1.45 -8.17
CA LEU A 80 3.25 1.79 -7.45
C LEU A 80 3.78 0.49 -6.82
N ILE A 81 4.92 0.01 -7.30
CA ILE A 81 5.49 -1.28 -6.90
C ILE A 81 6.73 -1.01 -6.05
N ILE A 82 6.81 -1.55 -4.84
CA ILE A 82 8.03 -1.45 -4.03
C ILE A 82 9.08 -2.39 -4.60
N ALA A 83 10.30 -1.88 -4.77
CA ALA A 83 11.47 -2.63 -5.22
C ALA A 83 12.45 -2.94 -4.09
N SER A 84 12.61 -2.03 -3.13
CA SER A 84 13.48 -2.24 -1.97
C SER A 84 12.92 -1.55 -0.73
N PRO A 85 13.04 -2.17 0.46
CA PRO A 85 13.80 -3.40 0.79
C PRO A 85 13.20 -4.69 0.20
N PRO A 86 14.00 -5.76 -0.01
CA PRO A 86 13.54 -7.03 -0.60
C PRO A 86 12.31 -7.65 0.07
N ILE A 87 12.15 -7.47 1.39
CA ILE A 87 10.97 -7.98 2.12
C ILE A 87 9.65 -7.31 1.67
N LEU A 88 9.73 -6.09 1.16
CA LEU A 88 8.61 -5.34 0.60
C LEU A 88 8.56 -5.47 -0.92
N ALA A 89 9.57 -6.05 -1.56
CA ALA A 89 9.67 -6.06 -2.99
C ALA A 89 8.46 -6.79 -3.61
N GLY A 90 7.94 -6.22 -4.70
CA GLY A 90 6.71 -6.69 -5.33
C GLY A 90 5.43 -6.27 -4.62
N SER A 91 5.48 -5.51 -3.51
CA SER A 91 4.26 -4.93 -2.93
C SER A 91 3.69 -3.87 -3.88
N GLU A 92 2.47 -4.11 -4.37
CA GLU A 92 1.81 -3.24 -5.33
C GLU A 92 0.71 -2.40 -4.68
N PHE A 93 0.63 -1.13 -5.08
CA PHE A 93 -0.44 -0.23 -4.71
C PHE A 93 -1.08 0.37 -5.96
N THR A 94 -2.41 0.35 -6.03
CA THR A 94 -3.14 0.93 -7.15
C THR A 94 -3.03 2.45 -7.13
N ILE A 95 -2.65 3.03 -8.26
CA ILE A 95 -2.59 4.47 -8.48
C ILE A 95 -3.60 4.84 -9.57
N THR A 96 -4.39 5.88 -9.33
CA THR A 96 -5.19 6.52 -10.40
C THR A 96 -4.45 7.76 -10.87
N PHE A 97 -3.92 7.73 -12.10
CA PHE A 97 -3.17 8.87 -12.64
C PHE A 97 -4.08 10.08 -12.85
N ALA A 98 -3.48 11.26 -12.71
CA ALA A 98 -4.17 12.50 -12.98
C ALA A 98 -4.47 12.65 -14.47
N SER A 99 -5.47 13.48 -14.80
CA SER A 99 -5.75 13.81 -16.22
C SER A 99 -4.79 14.88 -16.77
N PHE A 100 -3.69 15.16 -16.06
CA PHE A 100 -2.64 16.08 -16.43
C PHE A 100 -1.28 15.55 -15.99
N GLY A 101 -0.20 16.17 -16.47
CA GLY A 101 1.17 15.81 -16.13
C GLY A 101 1.81 14.82 -17.09
N ALA A 102 3.12 14.65 -16.96
CA ALA A 102 3.90 13.73 -17.81
C ALA A 102 3.59 12.25 -17.50
N PRO A 103 3.85 11.32 -18.45
CA PRO A 103 3.77 9.89 -18.17
C PRO A 103 4.76 9.46 -17.10
N PRO A 104 4.47 8.39 -16.35
CA PRO A 104 5.46 7.80 -15.44
C PRO A 104 6.67 7.32 -16.26
N ALA A 105 7.87 7.66 -15.77
CA ALA A 105 9.12 7.41 -16.50
C ALA A 105 9.58 5.94 -16.49
N CYS A 106 8.80 5.02 -15.90
CA CYS A 106 9.08 3.58 -15.83
C CYS A 106 10.49 3.25 -15.33
N LEU A 107 10.95 3.95 -14.29
CA LEU A 107 12.28 3.79 -13.71
C LEU A 107 12.20 3.68 -12.20
N LEU A 108 13.24 3.10 -11.58
CA LEU A 108 13.33 3.01 -10.12
C LEU A 108 13.57 4.40 -9.50
N GLN A 109 12.66 4.81 -8.63
CA GLN A 109 12.66 6.11 -7.97
C GLN A 109 12.68 5.94 -6.46
N ASN A 110 13.10 6.98 -5.76
CA ASN A 110 12.86 7.06 -4.33
C ASN A 110 11.41 7.47 -4.09
N LEU A 111 10.69 6.80 -3.22
CA LEU A 111 9.44 7.31 -2.65
C LEU A 111 9.78 7.95 -1.31
N THR A 112 9.31 9.16 -1.05
CA THR A 112 9.55 9.88 0.21
C THR A 112 8.32 10.66 0.68
N LEU A 113 8.28 11.02 1.96
CA LEU A 113 7.30 11.96 2.48
C LEU A 113 7.66 13.38 2.04
N SER A 114 6.64 14.21 1.82
CA SER A 114 6.85 15.64 1.59
C SER A 114 7.45 16.40 2.79
N ASN A 115 7.34 15.83 3.99
CA ASN A 115 7.96 16.32 5.22
C ASN A 115 8.49 15.11 6.04
N PRO A 116 9.65 14.57 5.63
CA PRO A 116 10.23 13.38 6.25
C PRO A 116 10.74 13.64 7.67
N GLU A 117 11.14 14.87 7.99
CA GLU A 117 11.61 15.28 9.31
C GLU A 117 10.54 15.14 10.39
N GLN A 118 9.27 15.43 10.04
CA GLN A 118 8.14 15.29 10.96
C GLN A 118 7.40 13.94 10.80
N GLY A 119 7.85 13.06 9.90
CA GLY A 119 7.23 11.75 9.67
C GLY A 119 5.78 11.81 9.15
N LYS A 120 5.39 12.91 8.47
CA LYS A 120 4.02 13.08 7.96
C LYS A 120 4.02 13.71 6.56
N PRO A 121 3.11 13.31 5.66
CA PRO A 121 2.89 14.03 4.41
C PRO A 121 2.16 15.35 4.71
N LEU A 122 2.44 16.36 3.88
CA LEU A 122 1.83 17.68 3.89
C LEU A 122 0.88 17.79 2.69
N MET A 123 0.00 18.78 2.72
CA MET A 123 -0.89 19.05 1.59
C MET A 123 -0.20 19.71 0.39
N ALA A 124 1.07 20.10 0.51
CA ALA A 124 1.83 20.76 -0.57
C ALA A 124 1.15 22.00 -1.19
N CYS A 125 0.39 22.78 -0.42
CA CYS A 125 -0.26 23.99 -0.91
C CYS A 125 0.70 25.19 -1.05
N SER A 126 1.88 25.11 -0.45
CA SER A 126 2.99 26.04 -0.65
C SER A 126 4.29 25.26 -0.80
N ALA A 127 5.14 25.70 -1.72
CA ALA A 127 6.47 25.11 -1.90
C ALA A 127 7.34 25.27 -0.65
N SER A 128 7.23 26.38 0.09
CA SER A 128 8.06 26.65 1.28
C SER A 128 7.83 25.68 2.44
N GLY A 129 6.71 24.97 2.45
CA GLY A 129 6.43 23.96 3.47
C GLY A 129 7.02 22.57 3.16
N LEU A 130 7.44 22.32 1.91
CA LEU A 130 8.05 21.05 1.52
C LEU A 130 9.50 20.99 1.97
N SER A 131 9.99 19.78 2.27
CA SER A 131 11.42 19.57 2.58
C SER A 131 12.31 20.09 1.45
N ASN A 132 13.39 20.76 1.83
CA ASN A 132 14.41 21.24 0.89
C ASN A 132 15.39 20.14 0.48
N ASP A 133 15.41 19.02 1.20
CA ASP A 133 16.35 17.91 1.00
C ASP A 133 15.58 16.64 0.57
N LEU A 134 14.92 16.73 -0.59
CA LEU A 134 14.31 15.55 -1.19
C LEU A 134 15.43 14.66 -1.74
N PRO A 135 15.43 13.34 -1.46
CA PRO A 135 16.35 12.43 -2.11
C PRO A 135 16.31 12.58 -3.63
N GLU A 136 17.43 12.35 -4.31
CA GLU A 136 17.45 12.42 -5.77
C GLU A 136 16.37 11.51 -6.38
N ASN A 137 15.78 11.98 -7.48
CA ASN A 137 14.78 11.22 -8.22
C ASN A 137 13.57 10.78 -7.37
N SER A 138 13.06 11.69 -6.52
CA SER A 138 11.97 11.39 -5.58
C SER A 138 10.58 11.55 -6.16
N LEU A 139 9.77 10.50 -6.05
CA LEU A 139 8.32 10.56 -5.96
C LEU A 139 7.93 11.01 -4.55
N VAL A 140 7.09 12.04 -4.45
CA VAL A 140 6.76 12.69 -3.19
C VAL A 140 5.32 12.41 -2.80
N LEU A 141 5.14 11.82 -1.61
CA LEU A 141 3.83 11.56 -1.02
C LEU A 141 3.27 12.83 -0.37
N VAL A 142 2.08 13.27 -0.81
CA VAL A 142 1.38 14.47 -0.34
C VAL A 142 -0.08 14.14 0.01
N LEU A 143 -0.71 14.94 0.85
CA LEU A 143 -2.13 14.78 1.20
C LEU A 143 -3.05 15.55 0.27
N ARG A 144 -4.21 14.99 -0.04
CA ARG A 144 -5.38 15.72 -0.55
C ARG A 144 -5.78 16.81 0.45
N GLY A 145 -6.32 17.93 -0.04
CA GLY A 145 -6.73 19.02 0.83
C GLY A 145 -7.28 20.21 0.07
N VAL A 146 -7.08 21.38 0.64
CA VAL A 146 -7.76 22.64 0.26
C VAL A 146 -7.29 23.25 -1.06
N CYS A 147 -6.07 22.94 -1.51
CA CYS A 147 -5.53 23.43 -2.78
C CYS A 147 -5.71 22.41 -3.92
N SER A 148 -5.68 22.89 -5.16
CA SER A 148 -5.86 22.06 -6.35
C SER A 148 -4.74 21.05 -6.56
N PHE A 149 -5.03 19.97 -7.30
CA PHE A 149 -4.04 18.95 -7.63
C PHE A 149 -2.88 19.51 -8.46
N VAL A 150 -3.17 20.42 -9.41
CA VAL A 150 -2.12 21.10 -10.19
C VAL A 150 -1.20 21.90 -9.28
N THR A 151 -1.74 22.63 -8.29
CA THR A 151 -0.92 23.39 -7.33
C THR A 151 0.01 22.48 -6.53
N LYS A 152 -0.50 21.33 -6.04
CA LYS A 152 0.30 20.34 -5.29
C LYS A 152 1.45 19.83 -6.14
N THR A 153 1.15 19.38 -7.35
CA THR A 153 2.15 18.81 -8.27
C THR A 153 3.17 19.85 -8.69
N ARG A 154 2.75 21.09 -8.96
CA ARG A 154 3.65 22.21 -9.28
C ARG A 154 4.63 22.50 -8.13
N ASN A 155 4.14 22.51 -6.90
CA ASN A 155 4.99 22.75 -5.74
C ASN A 155 6.01 21.63 -5.53
N VAL A 156 5.60 20.37 -5.72
CA VAL A 156 6.52 19.21 -5.70
C VAL A 156 7.58 19.35 -6.80
N GLN A 157 7.17 19.66 -8.04
CA GLN A 157 8.07 19.88 -9.17
C GLN A 157 9.08 21.00 -8.89
N SER A 158 8.63 22.12 -8.33
CA SER A 158 9.48 23.28 -8.01
C SER A 158 10.57 22.98 -6.97
N LYS A 159 10.38 21.92 -6.18
CA LYS A 159 11.36 21.42 -5.20
C LYS A 159 12.24 20.29 -5.75
N GLY A 160 12.18 20.05 -7.06
CA GLY A 160 12.97 19.01 -7.73
C GLY A 160 12.36 17.60 -7.64
N GLY A 161 11.17 17.45 -7.04
CA GLY A 161 10.44 16.19 -7.05
C GLY A 161 10.14 15.74 -8.49
N LYS A 162 10.19 14.42 -8.71
CA LYS A 162 10.00 13.78 -10.02
C LYS A 162 8.64 13.12 -10.18
N GLY A 163 7.75 13.29 -9.20
CA GLY A 163 6.35 12.90 -9.28
C GLY A 163 5.62 13.19 -7.98
N ALA A 164 4.31 13.40 -8.06
CA ALA A 164 3.46 13.65 -6.89
C ALA A 164 2.45 12.52 -6.72
N ILE A 165 2.49 11.85 -5.57
CA ILE A 165 1.51 10.83 -5.18
C ILE A 165 0.59 11.42 -4.12
N VAL A 166 -0.66 11.68 -4.49
CA VAL A 166 -1.67 12.31 -3.63
C VAL A 166 -2.46 11.24 -2.89
N VAL A 167 -2.37 11.23 -1.57
CA VAL A 167 -3.20 10.38 -0.73
C VAL A 167 -4.53 11.06 -0.50
N THR A 168 -5.64 10.34 -0.72
CA THR A 168 -7.00 10.77 -0.32
C THR A 168 -7.08 11.08 1.18
N ARG A 169 -8.15 11.71 1.67
CA ARG A 169 -8.40 11.82 3.11
C ARG A 169 -9.67 11.04 3.43
N ASP A 170 -9.69 10.39 4.59
CA ASP A 170 -10.85 9.61 5.06
C ASP A 170 -11.27 8.51 4.07
N PHE A 171 -12.51 8.02 4.18
CA PHE A 171 -13.08 7.02 3.26
C PHE A 171 -13.57 7.65 1.94
N GLU A 172 -13.03 8.80 1.52
CA GLU A 172 -13.39 9.40 0.24
C GLU A 172 -12.96 8.47 -0.90
N PRO A 173 -13.86 8.17 -1.87
CA PRO A 173 -13.52 7.32 -3.00
C PRO A 173 -12.41 7.98 -3.83
N ILE A 174 -11.57 7.15 -4.43
CA ILE A 174 -10.60 7.62 -5.42
C ILE A 174 -11.40 8.26 -6.55
N ALA A 175 -11.10 9.53 -6.82
CA ALA A 175 -11.74 10.30 -7.87
C ALA A 175 -10.71 10.61 -8.96
N VAL A 176 -11.21 10.85 -10.18
CA VAL A 176 -10.39 11.42 -11.24
C VAL A 176 -9.76 12.72 -10.71
N MET A 177 -8.47 12.95 -11.00
CA MET A 177 -7.78 14.20 -10.67
C MET A 177 -7.71 15.11 -11.90
N PRO A 178 -8.78 15.87 -12.22
CA PRO A 178 -8.74 16.81 -13.33
C PRO A 178 -7.88 18.03 -13.00
N ALA A 179 -7.35 18.67 -14.04
CA ALA A 179 -6.84 20.03 -13.92
C ALA A 179 -8.02 21.01 -13.78
N GLY A 180 -7.87 22.03 -12.93
CA GLY A 180 -8.85 23.10 -12.86
C GLY A 180 -8.82 23.98 -14.13
N ALA A 181 -9.96 24.59 -14.46
CA ALA A 181 -10.06 25.51 -15.60
C ALA A 181 -9.03 26.65 -15.47
N GLY A 182 -8.24 26.88 -16.53
CA GLY A 182 -7.21 27.91 -16.58
C GLY A 182 -5.94 27.65 -15.74
N GLU A 183 -5.85 26.52 -15.01
CA GLU A 183 -4.69 26.24 -14.15
C GLU A 183 -3.42 25.87 -14.94
N LEU A 184 -3.58 25.36 -16.16
CA LEU A 184 -2.48 24.95 -17.04
C LEU A 184 -2.17 25.97 -18.15
N GLU A 185 -3.00 27.02 -18.30
CA GLU A 185 -2.87 28.01 -19.39
C GLU A 185 -1.82 29.10 -19.10
N ARG A 186 -1.42 29.31 -17.84
CA ARG A 186 -0.47 30.37 -17.44
C ARG A 186 1.01 29.94 -17.48
N GLY A 187 1.47 29.33 -18.57
CA GLY A 187 2.89 28.97 -18.71
C GLY A 187 3.41 28.02 -17.62
N THR A 188 2.51 27.31 -16.93
CA THR A 188 2.84 26.37 -15.87
C THR A 188 2.72 24.96 -16.41
N SER A 189 3.79 24.47 -17.01
CA SER A 189 3.88 23.06 -17.39
C SER A 189 3.99 22.18 -16.13
N ILE A 190 3.25 21.08 -16.13
CA ILE A 190 3.43 19.99 -15.17
C ILE A 190 4.13 18.88 -15.94
N ASP A 191 5.43 18.73 -15.71
CA ASP A 191 6.33 17.85 -16.45
C ASP A 191 6.68 16.59 -15.66
N ILE A 192 6.02 16.40 -14.51
CA ILE A 192 6.15 15.22 -13.66
C ILE A 192 4.81 14.47 -13.60
N PRO A 193 4.84 13.13 -13.43
CA PRO A 193 3.63 12.36 -13.20
C PRO A 193 2.95 12.76 -11.89
N ALA A 194 1.62 12.72 -11.91
CA ALA A 194 0.77 12.87 -10.74
C ALA A 194 -0.25 11.73 -10.68
N GLY A 195 -0.48 11.19 -9.49
CA GLY A 195 -1.48 10.14 -9.28
C GLY A 195 -2.03 10.12 -7.87
N MET A 196 -3.17 9.47 -7.70
CA MET A 196 -3.88 9.34 -6.43
C MET A 196 -3.78 7.94 -5.86
N LEU A 197 -3.76 7.87 -4.53
CA LEU A 197 -3.77 6.64 -3.74
C LEU A 197 -4.90 6.69 -2.68
N SER A 198 -5.41 5.51 -2.31
CA SER A 198 -6.39 5.37 -1.22
C SER A 198 -5.82 5.80 0.13
N TRP A 199 -6.68 6.23 1.06
CA TRP A 199 -6.29 6.63 2.42
C TRP A 199 -5.62 5.49 3.18
N LYS A 200 -6.17 4.28 3.05
CA LYS A 200 -5.65 3.07 3.69
C LYS A 200 -4.22 2.78 3.25
N ASP A 201 -3.98 2.81 1.94
CA ASP A 201 -2.67 2.53 1.37
C ASP A 201 -1.68 3.65 1.68
N GLY A 202 -2.15 4.90 1.71
CA GLY A 202 -1.30 6.06 2.01
C GLY A 202 -0.88 6.11 3.46
N LEU A 203 -1.74 5.70 4.39
CA LEU A 203 -1.38 5.54 5.79
C LEU A 203 -0.32 4.43 5.96
N ALA A 204 -0.47 3.32 5.24
CA ALA A 204 0.52 2.23 5.24
C ALA A 204 1.89 2.72 4.70
N LEU A 205 1.90 3.40 3.56
CA LEU A 205 3.12 3.98 3.00
C LEU A 205 3.71 5.06 3.90
N GLN A 206 2.89 5.90 4.53
CA GLN A 206 3.37 6.91 5.48
C GLN A 206 4.11 6.27 6.67
N ALA A 207 3.56 5.21 7.24
CA ALA A 207 4.19 4.49 8.34
C ALA A 207 5.57 3.96 7.94
N LEU A 208 5.70 3.45 6.71
CA LEU A 208 6.97 3.00 6.16
C LEU A 208 7.95 4.18 5.93
N LEU A 209 7.49 5.21 5.22
CA LEU A 209 8.31 6.35 4.79
C LEU A 209 8.76 7.27 5.94
N SER A 210 8.05 7.25 7.08
CA SER A 210 8.49 7.94 8.31
C SER A 210 9.88 7.49 8.75
N ASN A 211 10.31 6.29 8.34
CA ASN A 211 11.61 5.73 8.70
C ASN A 211 12.68 5.92 7.62
N GLY A 212 12.33 6.33 6.40
CA GLY A 212 13.26 6.60 5.31
C GLY A 212 12.62 6.35 3.95
N PRO A 213 13.24 6.80 2.85
CA PRO A 213 12.69 6.58 1.52
C PRO A 213 12.70 5.10 1.13
N LEU A 214 11.71 4.69 0.34
CA LEU A 214 11.64 3.36 -0.28
C LEU A 214 12.11 3.45 -1.73
N LYS A 215 12.66 2.37 -2.30
CA LYS A 215 12.82 2.30 -3.77
C LYS A 215 11.56 1.72 -4.37
N VAL A 216 11.01 2.38 -5.37
CA VAL A 216 9.75 2.00 -6.01
C VAL A 216 9.82 2.14 -7.52
N LEU A 217 8.94 1.44 -8.22
CA LEU A 217 8.64 1.61 -9.64
C LEU A 217 7.21 2.15 -9.75
N LEU A 218 7.03 3.31 -10.39
CA LEU A 218 5.71 3.81 -10.77
C LEU A 218 5.40 3.34 -12.20
N LYS A 219 4.52 2.35 -12.30
CA LYS A 219 4.16 1.65 -13.54
C LYS A 219 2.86 2.21 -14.10
N GLY A 220 2.90 2.68 -15.34
CA GLY A 220 1.72 3.03 -16.15
C GLY A 220 1.55 2.08 -17.32
N ALA A 221 0.55 2.32 -18.17
CA ALA A 221 0.17 1.43 -19.29
C ALA A 221 1.32 1.09 -20.26
N ASN A 222 2.28 2.00 -20.45
CA ASN A 222 3.38 1.85 -21.40
C ASN A 222 4.69 1.33 -20.76
N CYS A 223 4.66 0.96 -19.48
CA CYS A 223 5.84 0.48 -18.77
C CYS A 223 6.00 -1.04 -18.97
N GLN A 224 7.02 -1.43 -19.73
CA GLN A 224 7.37 -2.84 -19.92
C GLN A 224 7.88 -3.45 -18.61
N ASP A 225 7.56 -4.71 -18.35
CA ASP A 225 7.97 -5.40 -17.14
C ASP A 225 9.50 -5.42 -17.02
N LEU A 226 10.03 -4.64 -16.08
CA LEU A 226 11.39 -4.80 -15.59
C LEU A 226 11.44 -6.17 -14.90
N GLY A 227 11.94 -7.17 -15.64
CA GLY A 227 11.92 -8.58 -15.26
C GLY A 227 12.26 -8.83 -13.79
N SER A 228 11.50 -9.75 -13.20
CA SER A 228 11.61 -10.34 -11.86
C SER A 228 13.05 -10.64 -11.39
N THR A 229 13.77 -9.60 -10.97
CA THR A 229 15.12 -9.71 -10.39
C THR A 229 15.16 -9.17 -8.94
N LEU A 230 13.99 -9.11 -8.29
CA LEU A 230 13.85 -8.62 -6.92
C LEU A 230 13.89 -9.71 -5.83
N ASP A 231 14.06 -10.99 -6.19
CA ASP A 231 13.87 -12.15 -5.31
C ASP A 231 15.16 -12.83 -4.79
N GLN A 232 16.30 -12.13 -4.71
CA GLN A 232 17.50 -12.71 -4.08
C GLN A 232 17.78 -12.08 -2.72
N GLY A 233 17.13 -12.61 -1.68
CA GLY A 233 17.35 -12.23 -0.28
C GLY A 233 17.38 -13.43 0.68
N ALA A 234 18.57 -13.68 1.23
CA ALA A 234 18.91 -14.42 2.45
C ALA A 234 18.65 -15.95 2.51
N GLN A 235 19.68 -16.74 2.18
CA GLN A 235 19.82 -18.10 2.69
C GLN A 235 20.35 -18.05 4.14
N GLN A 236 19.57 -18.59 5.08
CA GLN A 236 20.07 -19.05 6.38
C GLN A 236 19.49 -20.44 6.65
N SER A 237 20.26 -21.28 7.35
CA SER A 237 20.01 -22.70 7.55
C SER A 237 18.62 -23.00 8.11
N GLU A 238 17.92 -23.90 7.43
CA GLU A 238 16.58 -24.35 7.77
C GLU A 238 16.65 -25.19 9.05
N ILE A 239 16.21 -24.64 10.19
CA ILE A 239 15.95 -25.45 11.38
C ILE A 239 14.64 -26.21 11.12
N ASP A 240 14.70 -27.54 11.15
CA ASP A 240 13.56 -28.43 10.91
C ASP A 240 12.65 -28.50 12.15
N TYR A 241 11.66 -27.61 12.22
CA TYR A 241 10.64 -27.58 13.28
C TYR A 241 9.60 -28.70 13.17
N SER A 242 9.77 -29.68 12.27
CA SER A 242 8.91 -30.87 12.21
C SER A 242 9.19 -31.88 13.33
N LYS A 243 10.34 -31.75 14.02
CA LYS A 243 10.79 -32.75 15.01
C LYS A 243 11.00 -32.13 16.39
N MET A 244 10.43 -32.77 17.43
CA MET A 244 10.69 -32.41 18.83
C MET A 244 11.51 -33.51 19.50
N LYS A 245 12.50 -33.12 20.32
CA LYS A 245 13.28 -34.03 21.15
C LYS A 245 12.61 -34.14 22.52
N THR A 246 12.15 -35.34 22.88
CA THR A 246 11.53 -35.62 24.17
C THR A 246 12.56 -35.64 25.30
N LYS A 247 12.12 -35.64 26.57
CA LYS A 247 13.01 -35.69 27.75
C LYS A 247 13.89 -36.96 27.79
N ASP A 248 13.48 -38.03 27.12
CA ASP A 248 14.23 -39.27 26.91
C ASP A 248 15.08 -39.28 25.62
N GLY A 249 15.20 -38.15 24.93
CA GLY A 249 16.10 -37.97 23.79
C GLY A 249 15.58 -38.47 22.44
N ARG A 250 14.35 -38.98 22.37
CA ARG A 250 13.71 -39.43 21.12
C ARG A 250 13.24 -38.25 20.29
N LEU A 251 13.43 -38.34 18.97
CA LEU A 251 12.86 -37.40 18.00
C LEU A 251 11.48 -37.92 17.59
N ILE A 252 10.43 -37.16 17.89
CA ILE A 252 9.06 -37.45 17.45
C ILE A 252 8.64 -36.52 16.33
N ASP A 253 7.99 -37.09 15.32
CA ASP A 253 7.38 -36.38 14.19
C ASP A 253 6.14 -35.62 14.70
N ARG A 254 6.01 -34.33 14.38
CA ARG A 254 4.85 -33.52 14.79
C ARG A 254 3.59 -33.99 14.05
N GLN A 255 2.94 -35.03 14.55
CA GLN A 255 1.51 -35.26 14.31
C GLN A 255 0.70 -34.16 15.01
N LYS A 256 0.67 -32.97 14.38
CA LYS A 256 -0.28 -31.85 14.49
C LYS A 256 0.39 -30.64 13.81
N ALA A 257 0.51 -30.68 12.48
CA ALA A 257 0.82 -29.55 11.63
C ALA A 257 -0.34 -28.51 11.60
N ARG A 258 -0.89 -28.18 12.76
CA ARG A 258 -1.94 -27.16 12.89
C ARG A 258 -1.26 -25.92 13.45
N SER A 259 -1.07 -24.93 12.58
CA SER A 259 -0.84 -23.51 12.92
C SER A 259 0.61 -23.01 13.06
N THR A 260 1.64 -23.62 12.44
CA THR A 260 2.98 -23.00 12.44
C THR A 260 3.04 -21.77 11.53
N VAL A 261 3.72 -20.72 11.98
CA VAL A 261 3.97 -19.50 11.23
C VAL A 261 5.48 -19.25 11.11
N GLU A 262 5.91 -18.80 9.94
CA GLU A 262 7.22 -18.25 9.70
C GLU A 262 7.10 -16.72 9.64
N LEU A 263 7.98 -16.02 10.33
CA LEU A 263 8.01 -14.57 10.40
C LEU A 263 9.34 -14.09 9.83
N LEU A 264 9.31 -13.51 8.62
CA LEU A 264 10.45 -12.77 8.08
C LEU A 264 10.40 -11.36 8.63
N VAL A 265 11.51 -10.85 9.16
CA VAL A 265 11.60 -9.55 9.81
C VAL A 265 12.79 -8.80 9.28
N TRP A 266 12.55 -7.66 8.66
CA TRP A 266 13.61 -6.78 8.17
C TRP A 266 13.74 -5.56 9.06
N SER A 267 14.98 -5.13 9.29
CA SER A 267 15.29 -3.91 10.04
C SER A 267 15.95 -2.86 9.15
N SER A 268 15.39 -1.64 9.12
CA SER A 268 15.99 -0.53 8.36
C SER A 268 17.32 -0.03 8.94
N SER A 269 17.62 -0.31 10.20
CA SER A 269 18.83 0.23 10.85
C SER A 269 20.10 -0.52 10.44
N ASN A 270 19.99 -1.78 10.05
CA ASN A 270 21.12 -2.62 9.65
C ASN A 270 20.90 -3.34 8.29
N GLY A 271 19.73 -3.17 7.67
CA GLY A 271 19.37 -3.83 6.41
C GLY A 271 19.21 -5.35 6.51
N MET A 272 19.28 -5.92 7.72
CA MET A 272 19.25 -7.36 7.92
C MET A 272 17.80 -7.87 7.91
N THR A 273 17.60 -9.00 7.25
CA THR A 273 16.39 -9.81 7.36
C THR A 273 16.68 -10.99 8.28
N ALA A 274 15.90 -11.12 9.35
CA ALA A 274 15.88 -12.24 10.26
C ALA A 274 14.64 -13.11 10.01
N LYS A 275 14.74 -14.40 10.27
CA LYS A 275 13.64 -15.36 10.12
C LYS A 275 13.36 -16.01 11.46
N PHE A 276 12.11 -15.90 11.91
CA PHE A 276 11.64 -16.47 13.16
C PHE A 276 10.50 -17.47 12.90
N TYR A 277 10.27 -18.34 13.86
CA TYR A 277 9.22 -19.34 13.78
C TYR A 277 8.33 -19.26 15.00
N GLY A 278 7.05 -19.50 14.76
CA GLY A 278 6.01 -19.37 15.76
C GLY A 278 4.83 -20.28 15.52
N VAL A 279 3.81 -20.08 16.32
CA VAL A 279 2.49 -20.71 16.16
C VAL A 279 1.39 -19.65 16.23
N PHE A 280 0.36 -19.78 15.41
CA PHE A 280 -0.83 -18.94 15.53
C PHE A 280 -1.66 -19.34 16.75
N ALA A 281 -2.30 -18.35 17.35
CA ALA A 281 -3.32 -18.55 18.36
C ALA A 281 -4.56 -19.24 17.78
N LEU A 282 -5.30 -19.95 18.63
CA LEU A 282 -6.58 -20.58 18.28
C LEU A 282 -7.80 -19.68 18.53
N PHE A 283 -7.58 -18.46 19.00
CA PHE A 283 -8.59 -17.43 19.25
C PHE A 283 -8.40 -16.23 18.32
N GLY A 284 -9.42 -15.38 18.25
CA GLY A 284 -9.48 -14.31 17.26
C GLY A 284 -9.80 -14.82 15.85
N PRO A 285 -9.76 -13.95 14.84
CA PRO A 285 -10.01 -14.36 13.46
C PRO A 285 -8.99 -15.41 13.01
N LYS A 286 -9.48 -16.48 12.40
CA LYS A 286 -8.64 -17.45 11.68
C LYS A 286 -7.85 -16.69 10.61
N TYR A 287 -6.63 -17.13 10.34
CA TYR A 287 -5.70 -16.52 9.38
C TYR A 287 -6.28 -16.34 7.95
N GLU A 288 -7.42 -16.93 7.62
CA GLU A 288 -8.13 -16.71 6.35
C GLU A 288 -8.80 -15.31 6.27
N GLY A 289 -8.88 -14.59 7.39
CA GLY A 289 -9.17 -13.15 7.45
C GLY A 289 -7.93 -12.25 7.33
N PHE A 290 -6.72 -12.83 7.27
CA PHE A 290 -5.53 -12.18 6.72
C PHE A 290 -5.65 -12.30 5.18
N PRO A 291 -5.37 -11.25 4.38
CA PRO A 291 -5.36 -11.40 2.92
C PRO A 291 -4.51 -12.62 2.54
N SER A 292 -5.11 -13.45 1.69
CA SER A 292 -4.76 -14.83 1.36
C SER A 292 -3.28 -15.17 1.42
N VAL A 293 -2.95 -16.38 1.87
CA VAL A 293 -1.59 -16.92 2.14
C VAL A 293 -0.65 -16.96 0.92
N VAL A 294 -1.09 -16.46 -0.24
CA VAL A 294 -0.25 -16.18 -1.42
C VAL A 294 0.31 -14.75 -1.41
N ASP A 295 -0.30 -13.83 -0.65
CA ASP A 295 0.00 -12.40 -0.57
C ASP A 295 0.15 -11.92 0.89
N ALA A 296 1.03 -12.55 1.68
CA ALA A 296 1.30 -12.07 3.03
C ALA A 296 1.73 -10.59 2.99
N LYS A 297 0.84 -9.68 3.36
CA LYS A 297 1.10 -8.24 3.30
C LYS A 297 2.07 -7.86 4.41
N PRO A 298 3.19 -7.19 4.10
CA PRO A 298 4.11 -6.73 5.11
C PRO A 298 3.42 -5.78 6.10
N GLY A 299 3.59 -6.00 7.39
CA GLY A 299 3.16 -5.08 8.45
C GLY A 299 4.37 -4.54 9.21
N SER A 300 4.31 -3.32 9.74
CA SER A 300 5.39 -2.85 10.62
C SER A 300 5.16 -3.31 12.06
N LEU A 301 6.26 -3.62 12.75
CA LEU A 301 6.27 -4.11 14.12
C LEU A 301 6.53 -2.97 15.08
N ARG A 302 5.77 -2.96 16.17
CA ARG A 302 5.97 -2.06 17.30
C ARG A 302 5.98 -2.83 18.60
N LEU A 303 6.92 -2.49 19.47
CA LEU A 303 6.93 -3.01 20.82
C LEU A 303 5.86 -2.28 21.64
N SER A 304 5.05 -3.01 22.39
CA SER A 304 4.09 -2.40 23.34
C SER A 304 4.80 -1.50 24.36
N PRO A 305 4.10 -0.55 25.02
CA PRO A 305 4.72 0.27 26.07
C PRO A 305 5.27 -0.57 27.23
N GLU A 306 6.28 -0.06 27.95
CA GLU A 306 6.79 -0.69 29.16
C GLU A 306 5.65 -0.96 30.17
N PRO A 307 5.59 -2.14 30.82
CA PRO A 307 6.62 -3.20 30.88
C PRO A 307 6.56 -4.24 29.73
N HIS A 308 6.04 -3.85 28.57
CA HIS A 308 5.88 -4.64 27.34
C HIS A 308 4.94 -5.84 27.45
N ASN A 309 4.19 -5.97 28.53
CA ASN A 309 3.30 -7.10 28.75
C ASN A 309 1.89 -6.89 28.16
N GLY A 310 1.52 -5.67 27.76
CA GLY A 310 0.20 -5.37 27.21
C GLY A 310 -0.98 -5.62 28.16
N CYS A 311 -0.74 -5.69 29.47
CA CYS A 311 -1.80 -5.97 30.45
C CYS A 311 -2.66 -4.75 30.79
N GLU A 312 -2.11 -3.55 30.65
CA GLU A 312 -2.84 -2.29 30.82
C GLU A 312 -3.30 -1.75 29.48
N ASP A 313 -4.41 -1.02 29.48
CA ASP A 313 -4.83 -0.25 28.31
C ASP A 313 -3.76 0.80 27.99
N PHE A 314 -3.42 0.94 26.71
CA PHE A 314 -2.51 1.97 26.24
C PHE A 314 -3.17 2.80 25.13
N ALA A 315 -2.76 4.07 25.05
CA ALA A 315 -3.41 5.06 24.21
C ALA A 315 -3.40 4.64 22.73
N ALA A 316 -4.57 4.76 22.08
CA ALA A 316 -4.66 4.77 20.63
C ALA A 316 -3.84 5.96 20.11
N SER A 317 -2.69 5.65 19.53
CA SER A 317 -1.76 6.64 19.01
C SER A 317 -1.41 6.27 17.57
N SER A 318 -0.92 7.25 16.81
CA SER A 318 -0.38 6.99 15.47
C SER A 318 0.79 6.00 15.49
N GLU A 319 1.37 5.70 16.66
CA GLU A 319 2.43 4.71 16.79
C GLU A 319 1.90 3.28 16.63
N PHE A 320 0.69 2.97 17.10
CA PHE A 320 0.14 1.60 17.08
C PHE A 320 -0.92 1.36 16.01
N GLN A 321 -1.53 2.42 15.48
CA GLN A 321 -2.56 2.31 14.45
C GLN A 321 -2.02 1.62 13.19
N GLY A 322 -2.66 0.52 12.77
CA GLY A 322 -2.25 -0.24 11.59
C GLY A 322 -1.03 -1.15 11.81
N GLN A 323 -0.50 -1.25 13.04
CA GLN A 323 0.74 -1.97 13.32
C GLN A 323 0.50 -3.37 13.89
N ILE A 324 1.50 -4.25 13.74
CA ILE A 324 1.58 -5.52 14.48
C ILE A 324 2.32 -5.25 15.78
N VAL A 325 1.66 -5.48 16.92
CA VAL A 325 2.23 -5.15 18.24
C VAL A 325 2.88 -6.38 18.86
N VAL A 326 4.13 -6.24 19.27
CA VAL A 326 4.88 -7.25 20.02
C VAL A 326 4.65 -7.04 21.52
N VAL A 327 4.21 -8.10 22.18
CA VAL A 327 3.95 -8.14 23.63
C VAL A 327 4.66 -9.31 24.26
N TYR A 328 5.01 -9.20 25.53
CA TYR A 328 5.60 -10.26 26.32
C TYR A 328 4.54 -11.03 27.10
N ARG A 329 4.71 -12.35 27.19
CA ARG A 329 3.98 -13.17 28.15
C ARG A 329 4.19 -12.59 29.56
N GLY A 330 3.12 -12.55 30.33
CA GLY A 330 3.10 -11.97 31.67
C GLY A 330 1.87 -12.42 32.43
N ILE A 331 1.45 -11.60 33.39
CA ILE A 331 0.43 -11.95 34.40
C ILE A 331 -1.00 -12.05 33.85
N CYS A 332 -1.34 -11.31 32.80
CA CYS A 332 -2.69 -11.27 32.22
C CYS A 332 -2.87 -12.27 31.07
N SER A 333 -4.13 -12.57 30.74
CA SER A 333 -4.47 -13.49 29.67
C SER A 333 -4.05 -12.97 28.28
N PHE A 334 -3.87 -13.88 27.31
CA PHE A 334 -3.53 -13.50 25.95
C PHE A 334 -4.68 -12.75 25.24
N SER A 335 -5.93 -13.09 25.54
CA SER A 335 -7.11 -12.39 25.01
C SER A 335 -7.16 -10.95 25.52
N SER A 336 -6.90 -10.73 26.80
CA SER A 336 -6.87 -9.37 27.37
C SER A 336 -5.78 -8.51 26.69
N LYS A 337 -4.58 -9.08 26.46
CA LYS A 337 -3.51 -8.39 25.70
C LYS A 337 -3.97 -8.04 24.28
N ALA A 338 -4.61 -8.97 23.58
CA ALA A 338 -5.10 -8.75 22.22
C ALA A 338 -6.18 -7.66 22.19
N ILE A 339 -7.06 -7.62 23.19
CA ILE A 339 -8.09 -6.58 23.35
C ILE A 339 -7.45 -5.19 23.57
N ASN A 340 -6.36 -5.11 24.33
CA ASN A 340 -5.66 -3.84 24.54
C ASN A 340 -4.95 -3.38 23.25
N VAL A 341 -4.34 -4.31 22.51
CA VAL A 341 -3.73 -4.03 21.19
C VAL A 341 -4.77 -3.54 20.17
N GLN A 342 -5.93 -4.20 20.06
CA GLN A 342 -6.97 -3.77 19.12
C GLN A 342 -7.54 -2.39 19.49
N LYS A 343 -7.70 -2.08 20.79
CA LYS A 343 -8.15 -0.76 21.26
C LYS A 343 -7.17 0.34 20.86
N ALA A 344 -5.88 0.04 20.88
CA ALA A 344 -4.82 0.96 20.43
C ALA A 344 -4.74 1.10 18.89
N GLY A 345 -5.58 0.38 18.13
CA GLY A 345 -5.61 0.40 16.67
C GLY A 345 -4.62 -0.58 16.00
N GLY A 346 -3.99 -1.47 16.77
CA GLY A 346 -3.16 -2.53 16.23
C GLY A 346 -3.97 -3.52 15.38
N VAL A 347 -3.37 -4.04 14.33
CA VAL A 347 -4.02 -4.96 13.37
C VAL A 347 -3.55 -6.41 13.52
N GLY A 348 -2.63 -6.66 14.45
CA GLY A 348 -2.13 -7.99 14.79
C GLY A 348 -1.29 -7.96 16.06
N MET A 349 -1.10 -9.13 16.67
CA MET A 349 -0.30 -9.26 17.89
C MET A 349 0.69 -10.43 17.78
N ILE A 350 1.94 -10.20 18.20
CA ILE A 350 2.95 -11.26 18.39
C ILE A 350 3.29 -11.34 19.88
N ILE A 351 3.05 -12.50 20.47
CA ILE A 351 3.39 -12.79 21.86
C ILE A 351 4.80 -13.40 21.89
N VAL A 352 5.70 -12.78 22.64
CA VAL A 352 6.98 -13.38 23.02
C VAL A 352 6.73 -14.26 24.23
N ASN A 353 6.92 -15.57 24.08
CA ASN A 353 6.83 -16.50 25.19
C ASN A 353 8.03 -16.31 26.14
N SER A 354 7.82 -16.47 27.44
CA SER A 354 8.91 -16.54 28.43
C SER A 354 9.62 -17.88 28.40
N GLU A 355 8.99 -18.92 27.84
CA GLU A 355 9.52 -20.27 27.71
C GLU A 355 9.99 -20.57 26.28
N PRO A 356 10.96 -21.48 26.10
CA PRO A 356 11.42 -21.90 24.78
C PRO A 356 10.39 -22.74 24.01
N ASN A 357 9.45 -23.39 24.72
CA ASN A 357 8.43 -24.25 24.13
C ASN A 357 7.22 -23.44 23.65
N LEU A 358 6.71 -23.76 22.46
CA LEU A 358 5.55 -23.09 21.84
C LEU A 358 4.23 -23.88 21.97
N SER A 359 4.26 -25.00 22.71
CA SER A 359 3.11 -25.89 22.92
C SER A 359 2.00 -25.28 23.79
N ASP A 360 2.32 -24.28 24.61
CA ASP A 360 1.44 -23.77 25.68
C ASP A 360 0.28 -22.89 25.18
N LEU A 361 0.27 -22.52 23.89
CA LEU A 361 -0.79 -21.69 23.31
C LEU A 361 -2.10 -22.45 23.06
N LEU A 362 -2.06 -23.79 23.07
CA LEU A 362 -3.21 -24.62 22.74
C LEU A 362 -4.31 -24.60 23.82
N GLU A 363 -4.03 -24.13 25.03
CA GLU A 363 -4.98 -24.22 26.16
C GLU A 363 -5.37 -22.91 26.84
N VAL A 364 -4.71 -21.76 26.57
CA VAL A 364 -4.91 -20.56 27.42
C VAL A 364 -5.06 -19.28 26.61
N ALA A 365 -6.18 -19.14 25.87
CA ALA A 365 -6.60 -17.83 25.38
C ALA A 365 -6.90 -16.87 26.56
N GLY A 366 -7.36 -17.41 27.68
CA GLY A 366 -8.09 -16.69 28.72
C GLY A 366 -9.54 -17.19 28.78
N PRO A 367 -10.42 -16.50 29.53
CA PRO A 367 -11.85 -16.80 29.57
C PRO A 367 -12.49 -16.84 28.17
N PRO A 368 -13.39 -17.81 27.86
CA PRO A 368 -13.97 -17.96 26.52
C PRO A 368 -14.74 -16.73 26.01
N ASP A 369 -15.37 -16.00 26.91
CA ASP A 369 -16.07 -14.75 26.66
C ASP A 369 -15.11 -13.66 26.19
N GLU A 370 -13.97 -13.47 26.84
CA GLU A 370 -12.93 -12.53 26.38
C GLU A 370 -12.33 -12.96 25.03
N ALA A 371 -12.05 -14.25 24.85
CA ALA A 371 -11.47 -14.76 23.61
C ALA A 371 -12.36 -14.50 22.37
N SER A 372 -13.68 -14.47 22.57
CA SER A 372 -14.66 -14.15 21.52
C SER A 372 -14.65 -12.68 21.08
N LEU A 373 -14.13 -11.78 21.91
CA LEU A 373 -14.04 -10.35 21.63
C LEU A 373 -12.79 -9.96 20.83
N VAL A 374 -11.83 -10.89 20.68
CA VAL A 374 -10.58 -10.65 19.97
C VAL A 374 -10.85 -10.59 18.47
N LYS A 375 -10.52 -9.45 17.84
CA LYS A 375 -10.75 -9.20 16.41
C LYS A 375 -9.47 -9.12 15.58
N ILE A 376 -8.32 -9.31 16.22
CA ILE A 376 -7.02 -9.26 15.56
C ILE A 376 -6.34 -10.64 15.58
N PRO A 377 -5.63 -10.99 14.50
CA PRO A 377 -4.83 -12.21 14.43
C PRO A 377 -3.69 -12.16 15.45
N THR A 378 -3.43 -13.28 16.11
CA THR A 378 -2.39 -13.42 17.13
C THR A 378 -1.45 -14.58 16.83
N ALA A 379 -0.15 -14.37 16.96
CA ALA A 379 0.88 -15.41 16.88
C ALA A 379 1.79 -15.38 18.11
N MET A 380 2.54 -16.44 18.35
CA MET A 380 3.58 -16.49 19.38
C MET A 380 4.89 -17.02 18.84
N VAL A 381 5.97 -16.43 19.34
CA VAL A 381 7.35 -16.85 19.09
C VAL A 381 8.02 -17.21 20.42
N ASN A 382 9.11 -17.99 20.35
CA ASN A 382 9.81 -18.44 21.55
C ASN A 382 10.65 -17.31 22.17
N SER A 383 11.12 -17.52 23.39
CA SER A 383 11.93 -16.53 24.12
C SER A 383 13.15 -16.05 23.34
N THR A 384 13.91 -16.97 22.72
CA THR A 384 15.10 -16.62 21.91
C THR A 384 14.76 -15.72 20.72
N SER A 385 13.71 -16.05 19.96
CA SER A 385 13.25 -15.20 18.85
C SER A 385 12.75 -13.85 19.36
N GLY A 386 12.10 -13.84 20.53
CA GLY A 386 11.62 -12.63 21.16
C GLY A 386 12.71 -11.68 21.63
N GLU A 387 13.81 -12.19 22.19
CA GLU A 387 14.98 -11.38 22.55
C GLU A 387 15.62 -10.74 21.33
N GLN A 388 15.75 -11.51 20.24
CA GLN A 388 16.22 -11.01 18.96
C GLN A 388 15.29 -9.92 18.41
N LEU A 389 13.97 -10.14 18.41
CA LEU A 389 12.98 -9.12 18.05
C LEU A 389 13.09 -7.86 18.91
N LYS A 390 13.28 -7.99 20.23
CA LYS A 390 13.44 -6.83 21.13
C LYS A 390 14.65 -5.99 20.74
N SER A 391 15.79 -6.64 20.48
CA SER A 391 17.01 -5.96 20.06
C SER A 391 16.86 -5.24 18.72
N LEU A 392 15.98 -5.74 17.84
CA LEU A 392 15.66 -5.09 16.58
C LEU A 392 14.71 -3.92 16.77
N LEU A 393 13.76 -4.01 17.72
CA LEU A 393 12.73 -2.99 17.94
C LEU A 393 13.18 -1.81 18.80
N LEU A 394 14.16 -2.02 19.68
CA LEU A 394 14.74 -0.96 20.48
C LEU A 394 15.84 -0.23 19.70
N PRO A 395 15.91 1.10 19.75
CA PRO A 395 17.02 1.84 19.15
C PRO A 395 18.33 1.38 19.78
N LYS A 396 19.38 1.20 18.96
CA LYS A 396 20.73 1.02 19.49
C LYS A 396 21.08 2.28 20.30
N GLN A 397 21.42 2.11 21.58
CA GLN A 397 22.00 3.20 22.37
C GLN A 397 23.33 3.59 21.72
N GLY A 398 23.34 4.72 21.02
CA GLY A 398 24.56 5.36 20.54
C GLY A 398 25.14 6.29 21.60
N SER A 399 26.45 6.53 21.51
CA SER A 399 27.22 7.49 22.32
C SER A 399 26.47 8.81 22.53
N MET A 400 26.67 9.44 23.70
CA MET A 400 25.92 10.61 24.19
C MET A 400 25.98 11.87 23.31
N ASP A 401 26.67 11.84 22.17
CA ASP A 401 26.83 12.94 21.22
C ASP A 401 26.12 12.71 19.86
N ALA A 402 25.35 11.62 19.70
CA ALA A 402 24.59 11.38 18.47
C ALA A 402 23.18 11.98 18.54
N ALA A 403 22.73 12.59 17.44
CA ALA A 403 21.32 12.94 17.22
C ALA A 403 20.40 11.75 17.58
N PRO A 404 19.17 11.98 18.09
CA PRO A 404 18.31 10.90 18.58
C PRO A 404 18.18 9.81 17.51
N ALA A 405 18.68 8.61 17.84
CA ALA A 405 18.71 7.50 16.90
C ALA A 405 17.28 7.22 16.41
N LYS A 406 17.05 7.42 15.10
CA LYS A 406 15.77 7.16 14.46
C LYS A 406 15.36 5.71 14.76
N LYS A 407 14.15 5.50 15.31
CA LYS A 407 13.65 4.16 15.65
C LYS A 407 13.77 3.25 14.41
N PRO A 408 14.31 2.03 14.54
CA PRO A 408 14.41 1.10 13.42
C PRO A 408 13.01 0.78 12.87
N MET A 409 12.84 0.82 11.55
CA MET A 409 11.67 0.26 10.89
C MET A 409 11.81 -1.23 10.84
N ILE A 410 10.96 -1.90 11.61
CA ILE A 410 10.88 -3.35 11.61
C ILE A 410 9.65 -3.73 10.81
N ILE A 411 9.84 -4.43 9.70
CA ILE A 411 8.76 -4.91 8.85
C ILE A 411 8.74 -6.41 8.96
N ALA A 412 7.56 -7.00 9.17
CA ALA A 412 7.43 -8.44 9.08
C ALA A 412 6.37 -8.92 8.10
N LYS A 413 6.68 -10.09 7.54
CA LYS A 413 5.79 -10.86 6.69
C LYS A 413 5.60 -12.24 7.32
N LEU A 414 4.34 -12.59 7.55
CA LEU A 414 3.92 -13.85 8.19
C LEU A 414 3.57 -14.86 7.11
N TYR A 415 4.30 -15.96 7.02
CA TYR A 415 4.09 -17.05 6.08
C TYR A 415 3.51 -18.26 6.81
N ARG A 416 2.52 -18.89 6.19
CA ARG A 416 2.11 -20.23 6.59
C ARG A 416 2.81 -21.23 5.67
N LYS A 417 3.52 -22.22 6.24
CA LYS A 417 3.94 -23.38 5.45
C LYS A 417 2.68 -24.21 5.12
N THR A 418 2.19 -24.10 3.89
CA THR A 418 1.19 -25.04 3.35
C THR A 418 1.94 -26.26 2.84
N PHE A 419 1.72 -27.41 3.49
CA PHE A 419 2.28 -28.67 3.02
C PHE A 419 1.37 -29.22 1.92
N TYR A 420 1.97 -29.56 0.78
CA TYR A 420 1.31 -30.31 -0.27
C TYR A 420 1.75 -31.77 -0.20
N TYR A 421 0.84 -32.68 -0.46
CA TYR A 421 1.16 -34.09 -0.67
C TYR A 421 0.61 -34.56 -2.00
N SER A 422 1.32 -35.47 -2.65
CA SER A 422 0.83 -36.10 -3.89
C SER A 422 0.04 -37.35 -3.53
N ASN A 423 -1.24 -37.38 -3.90
CA ASN A 423 -2.00 -38.62 -3.91
C ASN A 423 -1.58 -39.44 -5.15
N ARG A 424 -0.77 -40.48 -4.94
CA ARG A 424 -0.24 -41.31 -6.03
C ARG A 424 -1.31 -42.08 -6.80
N ASN A 425 -2.48 -42.32 -6.21
CA ASN A 425 -3.56 -43.07 -6.85
C ASN A 425 -4.40 -42.18 -7.79
N SER A 426 -4.54 -40.89 -7.46
CA SER A 426 -5.30 -39.94 -8.28
C SER A 426 -4.43 -39.02 -9.14
N GLY A 427 -3.11 -39.04 -8.95
CA GLY A 427 -2.17 -38.14 -9.63
C GLY A 427 -2.31 -36.67 -9.23
N THR A 428 -3.03 -36.39 -8.14
CA THR A 428 -3.38 -35.03 -7.73
C THR A 428 -2.41 -34.53 -6.65
N LEU A 429 -1.98 -33.28 -6.77
CA LEU A 429 -1.32 -32.54 -5.69
C LEU A 429 -2.40 -31.95 -4.78
N CYS A 430 -2.39 -32.37 -3.53
CA CYS A 430 -3.40 -32.04 -2.52
C CYS A 430 -2.82 -31.11 -1.48
N GLY A 431 -3.51 -30.02 -1.16
CA GLY A 431 -3.20 -29.23 0.04
C GLY A 431 -3.58 -30.01 1.31
N TYR A 432 -2.79 -29.91 2.37
CA TYR A 432 -3.01 -30.64 3.64
C TYR A 432 -4.39 -30.41 4.31
N HIS A 433 -5.16 -29.41 3.88
CA HIS A 433 -6.52 -29.09 4.36
C HIS A 433 -7.60 -29.06 3.27
N GLU A 434 -7.25 -29.39 2.02
CA GLU A 434 -8.21 -29.46 0.93
C GLU A 434 -8.63 -30.90 0.74
N PRO A 435 -9.94 -31.21 0.66
CA PRO A 435 -10.37 -32.56 0.32
C PRO A 435 -9.89 -32.88 -1.11
N CYS A 436 -9.05 -33.89 -1.19
CA CYS A 436 -8.83 -34.74 -2.36
C CYS A 436 -9.60 -36.05 -2.13
#